data_AF-J9CQB9-F1
#
_entry.id   AF-J9CQB9-F1
#
_cell.length_a   1.000
_cell.length_b   1.000
_cell.length_c   1.000
_cell.angle_alpha   90.00
_cell.angle_beta   90.00
_cell.angle_gamma   90.00
#
_symmetry.space_group_name_H-M   'P 1'
#
loop_
_entity.id
_entity.type
_entity.pdbx_description
1 polymer ?
#
loop_
_entity_poly.entity_id
_entity_poly.type
_entity_poly.pdbx_seq_one_letter_code
_entity_poly.pdbx_strand_id
1 'polypeptide(L)'
;MSMKISEKKFNDRVGDGIQDSFMRGAVSSAQTRLYTNRLKAADELGNWEEWRELGEQIRQHTLENLDYYLMQLSENVSKRGGHVYFAKTKEDAAKYIQDVAKKKQAKKVVKSKSMVTEEISMNHALEEIGCEVLESDLGEYILQVDNDPPSHIIAPALHKNRTQIRDVFKEKLGYENSDDPYEMTKFVRKQLREKFMDAEIGVTGCNFAVANTGSLCLVTNEGNADLVMSIPKTQIAVMGMERMVPTMEELDVLVGLLCRSAVGQKLTSYVTVAGPIQEEEVDGPEEFHLVVVDNGRSQILGSEFRSILQCIRCAACVNVCPVYRHVGGHSYGSIYSGPIGAVLTPLLGGYDDYKELPYASSLCGACTEACPVKIPLHDLLLKHRQVIVEQEGRAPLAEKLAMKMFSMGASSAALYKMGSKMAPAAMSPFTSGNRVSKGVGPLKNWTDIREFPAPSKERFRDWYKDHKKGGDK
;
A
#
# COMPACT_ATOMS: atom_id res chain seq x y z
N MET A 1 -0.62 -13.14 8.83
CA MET A 1 0.04 -13.69 7.62
C MET A 1 1.44 -13.11 7.50
N SER A 2 2.31 -13.67 6.66
CA SER A 2 3.59 -13.01 6.36
C SER A 2 3.39 -11.86 5.35
N MET A 3 4.34 -10.94 5.22
CA MET A 3 4.30 -9.89 4.19
C MET A 3 4.14 -10.45 2.76
N LYS A 4 4.57 -11.71 2.51
CA LYS A 4 4.33 -12.48 1.29
C LYS A 4 3.01 -13.24 1.42
N ILE A 5 2.12 -13.05 0.43
CA ILE A 5 0.77 -13.64 0.45
C ILE A 5 0.56 -14.73 -0.60
N SER A 6 1.57 -15.04 -1.43
CA SER A 6 1.47 -16.06 -2.47
C SER A 6 2.82 -16.59 -2.92
N GLU A 7 2.90 -17.90 -3.14
CA GLU A 7 4.06 -18.60 -3.73
C GLU A 7 3.98 -18.71 -5.27
N LYS A 8 2.85 -18.35 -5.89
CA LYS A 8 2.73 -18.33 -7.36
C LYS A 8 3.73 -17.33 -7.96
N LYS A 9 4.20 -17.54 -9.19
CA LYS A 9 5.08 -16.55 -9.85
C LYS A 9 4.31 -15.29 -10.21
N PHE A 10 5.02 -14.15 -10.32
CA PHE A 10 4.41 -12.85 -10.62
C PHE A 10 3.48 -12.86 -11.85
N ASN A 11 3.95 -13.41 -12.98
CA ASN A 11 3.15 -13.45 -14.22
C ASN A 11 1.90 -14.32 -14.10
N ASP A 12 1.95 -15.39 -13.31
CA ASP A 12 0.79 -16.27 -13.10
C ASP A 12 -0.28 -15.52 -12.29
N ARG A 13 0.13 -14.81 -11.23
CA ARG A 13 -0.78 -13.97 -10.42
C ARG A 13 -1.40 -12.84 -11.26
N VAL A 14 -0.59 -12.18 -12.10
CA VAL A 14 -1.08 -11.16 -13.04
C VAL A 14 -2.08 -11.76 -14.03
N GLY A 15 -1.82 -12.98 -14.52
CA GLY A 15 -2.73 -13.73 -15.38
C GLY A 15 -4.08 -13.97 -14.71
N ASP A 16 -4.06 -14.48 -13.47
CA ASP A 16 -5.26 -14.71 -12.66
C ASP A 16 -6.07 -13.41 -12.52
N GLY A 17 -5.41 -12.29 -12.15
CA GLY A 17 -6.07 -11.00 -11.96
C GLY A 17 -6.66 -10.40 -13.26
N ILE A 18 -5.97 -10.57 -14.39
CA ILE A 18 -6.47 -10.07 -15.69
C ILE A 18 -7.72 -10.84 -16.14
N GLN A 19 -7.78 -12.14 -15.84
CA GLN A 19 -8.88 -13.02 -16.23
C GLN A 19 -10.10 -12.91 -15.28
N ASP A 20 -9.91 -12.41 -14.06
CA ASP A 20 -10.99 -12.17 -13.11
C ASP A 20 -11.80 -10.91 -13.47
N SER A 21 -12.88 -11.13 -14.23
CA SER A 21 -13.78 -10.08 -14.67
C SER A 21 -14.55 -9.42 -13.52
N PHE A 22 -14.88 -10.18 -12.47
CA PHE A 22 -15.62 -9.67 -11.32
C PHE A 22 -14.73 -8.74 -10.49
N MET A 23 -13.55 -9.20 -10.08
CA MET A 23 -12.59 -8.41 -9.31
C MET A 23 -12.23 -7.13 -10.06
N ARG A 24 -11.95 -7.21 -11.37
CA ARG A 24 -11.69 -6.03 -12.19
C ARG A 24 -12.85 -5.04 -12.19
N GLY A 25 -14.08 -5.53 -12.28
CA GLY A 25 -15.30 -4.70 -12.18
C GLY A 25 -15.40 -4.01 -10.82
N ALA A 26 -15.21 -4.75 -9.74
CA ALA A 26 -15.26 -4.26 -8.36
C ALA A 26 -14.18 -3.19 -8.09
N VAL A 27 -12.92 -3.48 -8.46
CA VAL A 27 -11.80 -2.54 -8.33
C VAL A 27 -12.04 -1.29 -9.17
N SER A 28 -12.41 -1.45 -10.45
CA SER A 28 -12.72 -0.35 -11.36
C SER A 28 -13.79 0.60 -10.80
N SER A 29 -14.88 0.04 -10.27
CA SER A 29 -15.98 0.80 -9.67
C SER A 29 -15.53 1.53 -8.40
N ALA A 30 -14.83 0.84 -7.50
CA ALA A 30 -14.34 1.42 -6.25
C ALA A 30 -13.32 2.54 -6.49
N GLN A 31 -12.37 2.34 -7.41
CA GLN A 31 -11.41 3.36 -7.81
C GLN A 31 -12.12 4.62 -8.32
N THR A 32 -13.08 4.47 -9.24
CA THR A 32 -13.85 5.61 -9.78
C THR A 32 -14.56 6.36 -8.67
N ARG A 33 -15.26 5.66 -7.77
CA ARG A 33 -15.98 6.29 -6.65
C ARG A 33 -15.03 7.03 -5.69
N LEU A 34 -13.96 6.38 -5.25
CA LEU A 34 -13.01 6.95 -4.29
C LEU A 34 -12.25 8.14 -4.90
N TYR A 35 -11.87 8.05 -6.17
CA TYR A 35 -11.25 9.14 -6.90
C TYR A 35 -12.16 10.37 -7.01
N THR A 36 -13.41 10.17 -7.46
CA THR A 36 -14.39 11.26 -7.59
C THR A 36 -14.70 11.91 -6.25
N ASN A 37 -14.90 11.12 -5.19
CA ASN A 37 -15.16 11.64 -3.85
C ASN A 37 -13.98 12.47 -3.33
N ARG A 38 -12.74 12.00 -3.54
CA ARG A 38 -11.53 12.77 -3.19
C ARG A 38 -11.49 14.10 -3.91
N LEU A 39 -11.71 14.14 -5.23
CA LEU A 39 -11.67 15.38 -5.99
C LEU A 39 -12.70 16.40 -5.48
N LYS A 40 -13.93 15.93 -5.21
CA LYS A 40 -14.98 16.77 -4.63
C LYS A 40 -14.56 17.30 -3.25
N ALA A 41 -14.03 16.45 -2.38
CA ALA A 41 -13.62 16.84 -1.04
C ALA A 41 -12.40 17.80 -1.03
N ALA A 42 -11.52 17.67 -2.03
CA ALA A 42 -10.39 18.58 -2.24
C ALA A 42 -10.87 19.96 -2.74
N ASP A 43 -11.82 19.98 -3.68
CA ASP A 43 -12.44 21.22 -4.18
C ASP A 43 -13.20 21.96 -3.08
N GLU A 44 -13.99 21.24 -2.27
CA GLU A 44 -14.71 21.80 -1.12
C GLU A 44 -13.78 22.37 -0.03
N LEU A 45 -12.58 21.81 0.14
CA LEU A 45 -11.60 22.32 1.10
C LEU A 45 -10.97 23.65 0.62
N GLY A 46 -10.85 23.82 -0.70
CA GLY A 46 -10.06 24.90 -1.30
C GLY A 46 -8.56 24.75 -1.04
N ASN A 47 -7.75 25.52 -1.77
CA ASN A 47 -6.28 25.60 -1.60
C ASN A 47 -5.59 24.23 -1.48
N TRP A 48 -6.06 23.24 -2.23
CA TRP A 48 -5.66 21.84 -2.04
C TRP A 48 -4.15 21.63 -2.16
N GLU A 49 -3.48 22.34 -3.07
CA GLU A 49 -2.03 22.25 -3.21
C GLU A 49 -1.27 22.82 -2.00
N GLU A 50 -1.75 23.90 -1.38
CA GLU A 50 -1.15 24.45 -0.16
C GLU A 50 -1.30 23.47 1.01
N TRP A 51 -2.46 22.81 1.13
CA TRP A 51 -2.65 21.73 2.11
C TRP A 51 -1.69 20.56 1.88
N ARG A 52 -1.45 20.19 0.61
CA ARG A 52 -0.48 19.13 0.27
C ARG A 52 0.96 19.53 0.59
N GLU A 53 1.31 20.79 0.38
CA GLU A 53 2.63 21.35 0.73
C GLU A 53 2.84 21.33 2.23
N LEU A 54 1.86 21.79 3.00
CA LEU A 54 1.92 21.73 4.45
C LEU A 54 2.03 20.28 4.95
N GLY A 55 1.23 19.37 4.38
CA GLY A 55 1.32 17.94 4.66
C GLY A 55 2.70 17.36 4.36
N GLU A 56 3.28 17.68 3.21
CA GLU A 56 4.65 17.28 2.86
C GLU A 56 5.68 17.82 3.86
N GLN A 57 5.64 19.12 4.17
CA GLN A 57 6.56 19.78 5.09
C GLN A 57 6.51 19.14 6.49
N ILE A 58 5.31 18.90 7.02
CA ILE A 58 5.12 18.21 8.31
C ILE A 58 5.77 16.83 8.28
N ARG A 59 5.52 16.04 7.23
CA ARG A 59 6.08 14.68 7.13
C ARG A 59 7.60 14.72 6.98
N GLN A 60 8.15 15.62 6.17
CA GLN A 60 9.59 15.76 5.99
C GLN A 60 10.27 16.21 7.27
N HIS A 61 9.78 17.26 7.92
CA HIS A 61 10.29 17.75 9.21
C HIS A 61 10.31 16.66 10.26
N THR A 62 9.23 15.88 10.36
CA THR A 62 9.14 14.77 11.33
C THR A 62 10.18 13.69 11.03
N LEU A 63 10.40 13.34 9.76
CA LEU A 63 11.38 12.33 9.36
C LEU A 63 12.83 12.81 9.55
N GLU A 64 13.09 14.09 9.33
CA GLU A 64 14.42 14.70 9.50
C GLU A 64 14.82 14.82 10.99
N ASN A 65 13.84 14.85 11.89
CA ASN A 65 14.02 14.92 13.35
C ASN A 65 13.46 13.68 14.07
N LEU A 66 13.47 12.53 13.39
CA LEU A 66 12.72 11.36 13.84
C LEU A 66 13.24 10.78 15.17
N ASP A 67 14.55 10.82 15.39
CA ASP A 67 15.19 10.41 16.64
C ASP A 67 14.71 11.22 17.83
N TYR A 68 14.64 12.54 17.68
CA TYR A 68 14.11 13.46 18.69
C TYR A 68 12.64 13.15 19.00
N TYR A 69 11.80 13.00 17.97
CA TYR A 69 10.37 12.73 18.18
C TYR A 69 10.08 11.33 18.72
N LEU A 70 10.89 10.32 18.37
CA LEU A 70 10.82 8.98 18.98
C LEU A 70 11.16 9.05 20.47
N MET A 71 12.19 9.81 20.85
CA MET A 71 12.54 10.02 22.26
C MET A 71 11.43 10.76 23.00
N GLN A 72 10.93 11.86 22.44
CA GLN A 72 9.84 12.65 23.04
C GLN A 72 8.57 11.80 23.22
N LEU A 73 8.18 11.04 22.20
CA LEU A 73 7.06 10.10 22.29
C LEU A 73 7.29 9.08 23.39
N SER A 74 8.48 8.48 23.46
CA SER A 74 8.81 7.47 24.44
C SER A 74 8.70 8.00 25.87
N GLU A 75 9.26 9.18 26.13
CA GLU A 75 9.19 9.81 27.44
C GLU A 75 7.75 10.12 27.84
N ASN A 76 6.94 10.64 26.92
CA ASN A 76 5.57 11.03 27.23
C ASN A 76 4.65 9.82 27.44
N VAL A 77 4.84 8.73 26.69
CA VAL A 77 4.14 7.46 26.96
C VAL A 77 4.54 6.91 28.33
N SER A 78 5.85 6.91 28.66
CA SER A 78 6.31 6.41 29.96
C SER A 78 5.90 7.27 31.15
N LYS A 79 5.85 8.61 31.00
CA LYS A 79 5.30 9.51 32.03
C LYS A 79 3.84 9.21 32.36
N ARG A 80 3.10 8.67 31.39
CA ARG A 80 1.71 8.23 31.54
C ARG A 80 1.57 6.78 32.02
N GLY A 81 2.66 6.13 32.41
CA GLY A 81 2.66 4.74 32.89
C GLY A 81 2.72 3.68 31.79
N GLY A 82 2.87 4.08 30.52
CA GLY A 82 3.01 3.15 29.41
C GLY A 82 4.44 2.59 29.23
N HIS A 83 4.53 1.43 28.60
CA HIS A 83 5.79 0.78 28.24
C HIS A 83 6.09 0.99 26.76
N VAL A 84 7.34 1.33 26.42
CA VAL A 84 7.76 1.54 25.03
C VAL A 84 8.86 0.55 24.69
N TYR A 85 8.69 -0.18 23.59
CA TYR A 85 9.65 -1.14 23.09
C TYR A 85 10.04 -0.80 21.66
N PHE A 86 11.32 -0.57 21.43
CA PHE A 86 11.89 -0.35 20.11
C PHE A 86 12.39 -1.68 19.54
N ALA A 87 11.65 -2.22 18.58
CA ALA A 87 11.99 -3.45 17.87
C ALA A 87 12.82 -3.14 16.63
N LYS A 88 14.04 -3.68 16.57
CA LYS A 88 14.91 -3.55 15.40
C LYS A 88 14.38 -4.39 14.24
N THR A 89 13.96 -5.62 14.52
CA THR A 89 13.41 -6.54 13.51
C THR A 89 11.96 -6.92 13.81
N LYS A 90 11.30 -7.52 12.82
CA LYS A 90 9.97 -8.10 13.01
C LYS A 90 9.95 -9.22 14.05
N GLU A 91 11.02 -10.01 14.16
CA GLU A 91 11.16 -11.08 15.15
C GLU A 91 11.25 -10.51 16.58
N ASP A 92 11.98 -9.40 16.76
CA ASP A 92 12.06 -8.70 18.05
C ASP A 92 10.68 -8.20 18.49
N ALA A 93 9.91 -7.62 17.57
CA ALA A 93 8.56 -7.15 17.82
C ALA A 93 7.61 -8.30 18.19
N ALA A 94 7.61 -9.37 17.38
CA ALA A 94 6.76 -10.54 17.61
C ALA A 94 7.09 -11.21 18.95
N LYS A 95 8.38 -11.36 19.28
CA LYS A 95 8.83 -11.94 20.54
C LYS A 95 8.37 -11.12 21.75
N TYR A 96 8.56 -9.79 21.72
CA TYR A 96 8.09 -8.93 22.80
C TYR A 96 6.57 -9.07 23.02
N ILE A 97 5.79 -9.09 21.94
CA ILE A 97 4.34 -9.27 22.01
C ILE A 97 3.96 -10.64 22.60
N GLN A 98 4.65 -11.72 22.20
CA GLN A 98 4.48 -13.05 22.81
C GLN A 98 4.80 -13.05 24.30
N ASP A 99 5.85 -12.35 24.72
CA ASP A 99 6.25 -12.29 26.13
C ASP A 99 5.22 -11.52 26.97
N VAL A 100 4.65 -10.44 26.45
CA VAL A 100 3.51 -9.74 27.07
C VAL A 100 2.30 -10.68 27.18
N ALA A 101 1.93 -11.37 26.10
CA ALA A 101 0.81 -12.30 26.09
C ALA A 101 0.97 -13.45 27.11
N LYS A 102 2.17 -14.03 27.21
CA LYS A 102 2.50 -15.07 28.20
C LYS A 102 2.41 -14.54 29.63
N LYS A 103 2.96 -13.35 29.89
CA LYS A 103 2.89 -12.70 31.22
C LYS A 103 1.44 -12.47 31.65
N LYS A 104 0.57 -12.13 30.70
CA LYS A 104 -0.87 -11.94 30.92
C LYS A 104 -1.69 -13.23 30.91
N GLN A 105 -1.07 -14.37 30.63
CA GLN A 105 -1.75 -15.65 30.45
C GLN A 105 -2.92 -15.54 29.45
N ALA A 106 -2.74 -14.70 28.42
CA ALA A 106 -3.79 -14.36 27.49
C ALA A 106 -4.19 -15.58 26.66
N LYS A 107 -5.50 -15.81 26.52
CA LYS A 107 -6.06 -16.84 25.66
C LYS A 107 -6.73 -16.24 24.44
N LYS A 108 -7.28 -15.03 24.57
CA LYS A 108 -7.97 -14.31 23.51
C LYS A 108 -7.35 -12.93 23.33
N VAL A 109 -7.04 -12.62 22.08
CA VAL A 109 -6.51 -11.33 21.65
C VAL A 109 -7.44 -10.77 20.59
N VAL A 110 -8.00 -9.59 20.83
CA VAL A 110 -8.78 -8.86 19.81
C VAL A 110 -7.90 -7.78 19.22
N LYS A 111 -7.89 -7.65 17.90
CA LYS A 111 -7.05 -6.68 17.20
C LYS A 111 -7.85 -5.84 16.22
N SER A 112 -7.49 -4.56 16.12
CA SER A 112 -7.90 -3.73 15.00
C SER A 112 -6.95 -3.94 13.82
N LYS A 113 -7.47 -3.62 12.62
CA LYS A 113 -6.73 -3.74 11.38
C LYS A 113 -5.43 -2.93 11.42
N SER A 114 -4.29 -3.59 11.17
CA SER A 114 -2.99 -2.94 11.10
C SER A 114 -2.08 -3.66 10.10
N MET A 115 -1.50 -2.90 9.16
CA MET A 115 -0.54 -3.46 8.21
C MET A 115 0.76 -3.89 8.89
N VAL A 116 1.13 -3.23 10.00
CA VAL A 116 2.39 -3.52 10.71
C VAL A 116 2.28 -4.83 11.49
N THR A 117 1.10 -5.17 12.00
CA THR A 117 0.90 -6.47 12.68
C THR A 117 0.95 -7.64 11.68
N GLU A 118 0.51 -7.44 10.43
CA GLU A 118 0.74 -8.38 9.33
C GLU A 118 2.20 -8.43 8.89
N GLU A 119 2.89 -7.29 8.83
CA GLU A 119 4.33 -7.22 8.48
C GLU A 119 5.19 -8.07 9.42
N ILE A 120 4.84 -8.10 10.70
CA ILE A 120 5.55 -8.88 11.73
C ILE A 120 4.98 -10.28 11.97
N SER A 121 4.01 -10.72 11.17
CA SER A 121 3.33 -12.02 11.34
C SER A 121 2.76 -12.22 12.76
N MET A 122 2.25 -11.15 13.39
CA MET A 122 1.86 -11.15 14.81
C MET A 122 0.83 -12.24 15.15
N ASN A 123 -0.18 -12.42 14.30
CA ASN A 123 -1.24 -13.41 14.56
C ASN A 123 -0.64 -14.81 14.68
N HIS A 124 0.24 -15.19 13.76
CA HIS A 124 0.92 -16.50 13.78
C HIS A 124 1.78 -16.66 15.03
N ALA A 125 2.54 -15.63 15.41
CA ALA A 125 3.37 -15.67 16.62
C ALA A 125 2.52 -15.85 17.90
N LEU A 126 1.35 -15.24 17.98
CA LEU A 126 0.44 -15.41 19.12
C LEU A 126 -0.28 -16.77 19.08
N GLU A 127 -0.66 -17.26 17.90
CA GLU A 127 -1.26 -18.58 17.70
C GLU A 127 -0.30 -19.71 18.11
N GLU A 128 1.00 -19.58 17.83
CA GLU A 128 2.05 -20.54 18.24
C GLU A 128 2.12 -20.75 19.76
N ILE A 129 1.74 -19.75 20.54
CA ILE A 129 1.72 -19.82 22.02
C ILE A 129 0.31 -20.13 22.57
N GLY A 130 -0.64 -20.44 21.69
CA GLY A 130 -1.98 -20.89 22.04
C GLY A 130 -3.03 -19.79 22.20
N CYS A 131 -2.77 -18.57 21.74
CA CYS A 131 -3.77 -17.50 21.74
C CYS A 131 -4.72 -17.61 20.53
N GLU A 132 -6.01 -17.40 20.76
CA GLU A 132 -6.99 -17.08 19.71
C GLU A 132 -6.86 -15.59 19.37
N VAL A 133 -6.48 -15.26 18.13
CA VAL A 133 -6.37 -13.87 17.66
C VAL A 133 -7.54 -13.55 16.73
N LEU A 134 -8.25 -12.45 16.99
CA LEU A 134 -9.47 -12.10 16.26
C LEU A 134 -9.38 -10.68 15.68
N GLU A 135 -9.60 -10.56 14.37
CA GLU A 135 -9.77 -9.27 13.71
C GLU A 135 -11.12 -8.62 14.06
N SER A 136 -11.07 -7.36 14.45
CA SER A 136 -12.24 -6.56 14.77
C SER A 136 -12.76 -5.77 13.58
N ASP A 137 -11.92 -5.53 12.58
CA ASP A 137 -12.34 -4.83 11.36
C ASP A 137 -13.23 -5.75 10.53
N LEU A 138 -14.40 -5.30 10.10
CA LEU A 138 -15.34 -6.18 9.40
C LEU A 138 -14.72 -6.81 8.14
N GLY A 139 -13.96 -6.02 7.39
CA GLY A 139 -13.33 -6.48 6.16
C GLY A 139 -12.23 -7.50 6.43
N GLU A 140 -11.36 -7.25 7.42
CA GLU A 140 -10.34 -8.22 7.82
C GLU A 140 -10.95 -9.46 8.50
N TYR A 141 -12.03 -9.31 9.26
CA TYR A 141 -12.73 -10.43 9.89
C TYR A 141 -13.30 -11.39 8.85
N ILE A 142 -13.95 -10.87 7.80
CA ILE A 142 -14.43 -11.68 6.66
C ILE A 142 -13.28 -12.50 6.06
N LEU A 143 -12.13 -11.84 5.85
CA LEU A 143 -10.95 -12.45 5.25
C LEU A 143 -10.29 -13.46 6.17
N GLN A 144 -10.25 -13.20 7.47
CA GLN A 144 -9.76 -14.14 8.47
C GLN A 144 -10.60 -15.42 8.51
N VAL A 145 -11.92 -15.29 8.50
CA VAL A 145 -12.86 -16.43 8.46
C VAL A 145 -12.70 -17.25 7.17
N ASP A 146 -12.40 -16.58 6.06
CA ASP A 146 -12.20 -17.23 4.76
C ASP A 146 -10.75 -17.72 4.51
N ASN A 147 -9.80 -17.37 5.38
CA ASN A 147 -8.36 -17.56 5.16
C ASN A 147 -7.84 -16.94 3.85
N ASP A 148 -8.30 -15.74 3.52
CA ASP A 148 -7.97 -15.02 2.28
C ASP A 148 -7.18 -13.74 2.60
N PRO A 149 -6.07 -13.42 1.92
CA PRO A 149 -5.34 -12.18 2.17
C PRO A 149 -6.09 -10.90 1.76
N PRO A 150 -5.75 -9.73 2.35
CA PRO A 150 -6.32 -8.45 1.94
C PRO A 150 -5.85 -8.04 0.55
N SER A 151 -6.75 -7.43 -0.22
CA SER A 151 -6.46 -6.94 -1.58
C SER A 151 -6.19 -5.43 -1.61
N HIS A 152 -6.72 -4.66 -0.67
CA HIS A 152 -6.67 -3.19 -0.71
C HIS A 152 -6.42 -2.58 0.68
N ILE A 153 -5.66 -1.49 0.72
CA ILE A 153 -5.18 -0.87 1.96
C ILE A 153 -6.34 -0.38 2.85
N ILE A 154 -7.42 0.18 2.29
CA ILE A 154 -8.55 0.72 3.10
C ILE A 154 -9.86 -0.07 2.92
N ALA A 155 -9.87 -1.10 2.06
CA ALA A 155 -11.05 -1.88 1.74
C ALA A 155 -10.64 -3.34 1.52
N PRO A 156 -10.15 -4.04 2.55
CA PRO A 156 -9.38 -5.26 2.39
C PRO A 156 -10.09 -6.33 1.56
N ALA A 157 -11.40 -6.52 1.77
CA ALA A 157 -12.26 -7.47 1.04
C ALA A 157 -12.83 -6.94 -0.30
N LEU A 158 -12.22 -5.90 -0.92
CA LEU A 158 -12.72 -5.26 -2.15
C LEU A 158 -12.96 -6.24 -3.32
N HIS A 159 -12.25 -7.36 -3.35
CA HIS A 159 -12.36 -8.38 -4.39
C HIS A 159 -13.53 -9.37 -4.19
N LYS A 160 -14.31 -9.26 -3.10
CA LYS A 160 -15.50 -10.09 -2.84
C LYS A 160 -16.79 -9.30 -2.98
N ASN A 161 -17.84 -9.93 -3.53
CA ASN A 161 -19.21 -9.39 -3.45
C ASN A 161 -19.95 -9.88 -2.21
N ARG A 162 -21.10 -9.26 -1.95
CA ARG A 162 -22.02 -9.59 -0.84
C ARG A 162 -22.45 -11.06 -0.83
N THR A 163 -22.65 -11.68 -1.98
CA THR A 163 -23.11 -13.06 -2.08
C THR A 163 -22.01 -14.03 -1.67
N GLN A 164 -20.77 -13.79 -2.14
CA GLN A 164 -19.59 -14.52 -1.68
C GLN A 164 -19.37 -14.36 -0.17
N ILE A 165 -19.53 -13.15 0.37
CA ILE A 165 -19.41 -12.90 1.82
C ILE A 165 -20.48 -13.68 2.60
N ARG A 166 -21.74 -13.70 2.12
CA ARG A 166 -22.80 -14.50 2.71
C ARG A 166 -22.44 -15.98 2.72
N ASP A 167 -21.89 -16.50 1.62
CA ASP A 167 -21.50 -17.92 1.51
C ASP A 167 -20.40 -18.28 2.50
N VAL A 168 -19.40 -17.42 2.67
CA VAL A 168 -18.39 -17.58 3.72
C VAL A 168 -19.04 -17.65 5.11
N PHE A 169 -19.94 -16.72 5.44
CA PHE A 169 -20.62 -16.72 6.74
C PHE A 169 -21.52 -17.94 6.92
N LYS A 170 -22.18 -18.41 5.87
CA LYS A 170 -22.99 -19.62 5.91
C LYS A 170 -22.14 -20.84 6.21
N GLU A 171 -21.09 -21.06 5.42
CA GLU A 171 -20.25 -22.24 5.51
C GLU A 171 -19.40 -22.29 6.79
N LYS A 172 -18.91 -21.13 7.25
CA LYS A 172 -17.95 -21.06 8.37
C LYS A 172 -18.60 -20.72 9.70
N LEU A 173 -19.70 -19.97 9.70
CA LEU A 173 -20.31 -19.41 10.91
C LEU A 173 -21.80 -19.79 11.09
N GLY A 174 -22.38 -20.56 10.17
CA GLY A 174 -23.77 -21.01 10.25
C GLY A 174 -24.81 -19.90 10.01
N TYR A 175 -24.47 -18.88 9.22
CA TYR A 175 -25.41 -17.81 8.85
C TYR A 175 -26.41 -18.27 7.77
N GLU A 176 -27.71 -18.17 8.04
CA GLU A 176 -28.77 -18.68 7.15
C GLU A 176 -29.68 -17.59 6.53
N ASN A 177 -29.42 -16.30 6.82
CA ASN A 177 -30.25 -15.21 6.30
C ASN A 177 -29.78 -14.72 4.91
N SER A 178 -30.32 -13.58 4.45
CA SER A 178 -30.05 -13.05 3.11
C SER A 178 -28.64 -12.43 2.98
N ASP A 179 -28.24 -12.07 1.76
CA ASP A 179 -27.02 -11.29 1.50
C ASP A 179 -27.21 -9.77 1.68
N ASP A 180 -28.26 -9.37 2.41
CA ASP A 180 -28.46 -8.00 2.85
C ASP A 180 -27.32 -7.56 3.79
N PRO A 181 -26.63 -6.44 3.49
CA PRO A 181 -25.51 -5.98 4.31
C PRO A 181 -25.89 -5.67 5.77
N TYR A 182 -27.12 -5.22 6.04
CA TYR A 182 -27.54 -4.91 7.41
C TYR A 182 -27.73 -6.19 8.23
N GLU A 183 -28.34 -7.23 7.65
CA GLU A 183 -28.48 -8.53 8.32
C GLU A 183 -27.11 -9.18 8.63
N MET A 184 -26.22 -9.21 7.64
CA MET A 184 -24.87 -9.78 7.80
C MET A 184 -24.04 -9.02 8.85
N THR A 185 -24.04 -7.68 8.80
CA THR A 185 -23.30 -6.87 9.78
C THR A 185 -23.87 -7.01 11.19
N LYS A 186 -25.20 -7.12 11.33
CA LYS A 186 -25.85 -7.38 12.64
C LYS A 186 -25.46 -8.73 13.22
N PHE A 187 -25.35 -9.77 12.37
CA PHE A 187 -24.89 -11.10 12.77
C PHE A 187 -23.43 -11.08 13.27
N VAL A 188 -22.52 -10.49 12.49
CA VAL A 188 -21.11 -10.34 12.87
C VAL A 188 -20.96 -9.53 14.15
N ARG A 189 -21.69 -8.42 14.28
CA ARG A 189 -21.67 -7.58 15.48
C ARG A 189 -22.04 -8.34 16.75
N LYS A 190 -23.00 -9.28 16.68
CA LYS A 190 -23.37 -10.10 17.84
C LYS A 190 -22.18 -10.96 18.28
N GLN A 191 -21.49 -11.59 17.34
CA GLN A 191 -20.33 -12.45 17.63
C GLN A 191 -19.15 -11.66 18.18
N LEU A 192 -18.78 -10.55 17.52
CA LEU A 192 -17.62 -9.75 17.92
C LEU A 192 -17.79 -9.12 19.32
N ARG A 193 -19.03 -8.76 19.71
CA ARG A 193 -19.28 -8.16 21.03
C ARG A 193 -18.92 -9.06 22.20
N GLU A 194 -19.25 -10.35 22.12
CA GLU A 194 -18.87 -11.32 23.16
C GLU A 194 -17.35 -11.46 23.21
N LYS A 195 -16.70 -11.47 22.05
CA LYS A 195 -15.25 -11.59 21.93
C LYS A 195 -14.49 -10.38 22.50
N PHE A 196 -14.99 -9.15 22.32
CA PHE A 196 -14.38 -7.97 22.93
C PHE A 196 -14.40 -8.01 24.46
N MET A 197 -15.50 -8.47 25.05
CA MET A 197 -15.64 -8.54 26.51
C MET A 197 -14.77 -9.61 27.16
N ASP A 198 -14.49 -10.69 26.43
CA ASP A 198 -13.71 -11.82 26.91
C ASP A 198 -12.19 -11.69 26.69
N ALA A 199 -11.74 -10.71 25.91
CA ALA A 199 -10.35 -10.63 25.49
C ALA A 199 -9.44 -10.05 26.59
N GLU A 200 -8.32 -10.72 26.87
CA GLU A 200 -7.36 -10.24 27.84
C GLU A 200 -6.44 -9.14 27.27
N ILE A 201 -6.24 -9.15 25.95
CA ILE A 201 -5.37 -8.18 25.24
C ILE A 201 -6.11 -7.59 24.04
N GLY A 202 -6.05 -6.25 23.96
CA GLY A 202 -6.38 -5.47 22.78
C GLY A 202 -5.13 -5.13 22.00
N VAL A 203 -5.17 -5.23 20.68
CA VAL A 203 -4.08 -4.81 19.80
C VAL A 203 -4.56 -3.80 18.79
N THR A 204 -3.86 -2.68 18.64
CA THR A 204 -4.18 -1.68 17.62
C THR A 204 -2.97 -1.38 16.75
N GLY A 205 -3.25 -0.90 15.54
CA GLY A 205 -2.26 -0.17 14.76
C GLY A 205 -2.09 1.27 15.25
N CYS A 206 -1.55 2.10 14.37
CA CYS A 206 -1.41 3.53 14.62
C CYS A 206 -1.46 4.27 13.27
N ASN A 207 -2.41 5.19 13.10
CA ASN A 207 -2.37 6.11 11.96
C ASN A 207 -1.25 7.14 12.20
N PHE A 208 -1.26 7.78 13.38
CA PHE A 208 -0.25 8.73 13.85
C PHE A 208 -0.08 8.65 15.37
N ALA A 209 1.14 8.55 15.85
CA ALA A 209 1.49 8.84 17.24
C ALA A 209 1.78 10.32 17.39
N VAL A 210 1.34 10.93 18.49
CA VAL A 210 1.53 12.36 18.76
C VAL A 210 2.65 12.50 19.78
N ALA A 211 3.82 12.94 19.33
CA ALA A 211 5.05 12.88 20.12
C ALA A 211 4.96 13.67 21.42
N ASN A 212 4.44 14.90 21.39
CA ASN A 212 4.39 15.77 22.57
C ASN A 212 3.38 15.34 23.64
N THR A 213 2.36 14.54 23.31
CA THR A 213 1.33 14.08 24.28
C THR A 213 1.45 12.61 24.66
N GLY A 214 2.28 11.83 23.95
CA GLY A 214 2.37 10.38 24.20
C GLY A 214 1.10 9.63 23.81
N SER A 215 0.31 10.16 22.88
CA SER A 215 -0.99 9.62 22.47
C SER A 215 -0.91 8.98 21.07
N LEU A 216 -1.89 8.14 20.74
CA LEU A 216 -2.06 7.52 19.44
C LEU A 216 -3.39 7.96 18.83
N CYS A 217 -3.36 8.25 17.53
CA CYS A 217 -4.53 8.53 16.71
C CYS A 217 -4.89 7.31 15.87
N LEU A 218 -6.16 6.91 15.97
CA LEU A 218 -6.81 5.92 15.13
C LEU A 218 -7.88 6.61 14.28
N VAL A 219 -7.90 6.27 12.99
CA VAL A 219 -8.87 6.80 12.03
C VAL A 219 -9.64 5.64 11.43
N THR A 220 -10.90 5.48 11.82
CA THR A 220 -11.73 4.32 11.42
C THR A 220 -13.13 4.75 10.97
N ASN A 221 -13.76 3.89 10.15
CA ASN A 221 -15.15 4.06 9.73
C ASN A 221 -16.12 3.22 10.58
N GLU A 222 -15.60 2.45 11.53
CA GLU A 222 -16.35 1.62 12.48
C GLU A 222 -15.75 1.74 13.88
N GLY A 223 -16.59 1.65 14.90
CA GLY A 223 -16.20 1.87 16.31
C GLY A 223 -15.51 0.67 16.96
N ASN A 224 -15.19 -0.39 16.21
CA ASN A 224 -14.61 -1.61 16.78
C ASN A 224 -13.20 -1.37 17.31
N ALA A 225 -12.41 -0.48 16.68
CA ALA A 225 -11.08 -0.14 17.18
C ALA A 225 -11.12 0.55 18.54
N ASP A 226 -12.15 1.36 18.81
CA ASP A 226 -12.34 2.00 20.12
C ASP A 226 -12.65 0.93 21.19
N LEU A 227 -13.49 -0.05 20.86
CA LEU A 227 -13.79 -1.19 21.74
C LEU A 227 -12.54 -2.04 22.03
N VAL A 228 -11.71 -2.29 21.02
CA VAL A 228 -10.43 -3.01 21.18
C VAL A 228 -9.48 -2.23 22.09
N MET A 229 -9.54 -0.91 22.09
CA MET A 229 -8.65 -0.06 22.87
C MET A 229 -9.13 0.21 24.29
N SER A 230 -10.45 0.25 24.52
CA SER A 230 -11.02 0.64 25.82
C SER A 230 -11.45 -0.54 26.70
N ILE A 231 -11.82 -1.69 26.12
CA ILE A 231 -12.36 -2.83 26.89
C ILE A 231 -11.24 -3.72 27.47
N PRO A 232 -10.26 -4.22 26.68
CA PRO A 232 -9.20 -5.06 27.22
C PRO A 232 -8.30 -4.26 28.17
N LYS A 233 -8.03 -4.83 29.35
CA LYS A 233 -7.18 -4.19 30.37
C LYS A 233 -5.72 -4.02 29.93
N THR A 234 -5.25 -4.85 29.00
CA THR A 234 -3.90 -4.73 28.43
C THR A 234 -4.00 -4.35 26.97
N GLN A 235 -3.37 -3.23 26.60
CA GLN A 235 -3.34 -2.74 25.23
C GLN A 235 -1.92 -2.82 24.66
N ILE A 236 -1.79 -3.34 23.44
CA ILE A 236 -0.56 -3.32 22.67
C ILE A 236 -0.81 -2.51 21.39
N ALA A 237 -0.17 -1.37 21.25
CA ALA A 237 -0.17 -0.63 20.00
C ALA A 237 1.10 -0.91 19.20
N VAL A 238 0.97 -1.17 17.90
CA VAL A 238 2.09 -1.48 17.02
C VAL A 238 2.18 -0.46 15.90
N MET A 239 3.36 0.15 15.74
CA MET A 239 3.59 1.17 14.73
C MET A 239 4.96 1.01 14.05
N GLY A 240 5.05 1.41 12.78
CA GLY A 240 6.35 1.69 12.18
C GLY A 240 6.95 2.96 12.80
N MET A 241 8.27 3.03 12.94
CA MET A 241 8.95 4.19 13.55
C MET A 241 8.58 5.53 12.92
N GLU A 242 8.18 5.56 11.66
CA GLU A 242 7.83 6.78 10.92
C GLU A 242 6.41 7.31 11.21
N ARG A 243 5.57 6.55 11.93
CA ARG A 243 4.12 6.78 12.09
C ARG A 243 3.78 7.84 13.14
N MET A 244 4.34 9.03 13.04
CA MET A 244 4.11 10.06 14.06
C MET A 244 3.97 11.48 13.52
N VAL A 245 3.51 12.37 14.39
CA VAL A 245 3.46 13.82 14.23
C VAL A 245 4.01 14.50 15.49
N PRO A 246 4.56 15.72 15.39
CA PRO A 246 5.08 16.45 16.55
C PRO A 246 3.99 16.76 17.58
N THR A 247 2.89 17.36 17.13
CA THR A 247 1.80 17.83 17.99
C THR A 247 0.41 17.56 17.41
N MET A 248 -0.63 17.94 18.16
CA MET A 248 -2.03 17.89 17.71
C MET A 248 -2.32 18.82 16.53
N GLU A 249 -1.55 19.90 16.35
CA GLU A 249 -1.72 20.83 15.23
C GLU A 249 -1.37 20.15 13.91
N GLU A 250 -0.22 19.48 13.85
CA GLU A 250 0.16 18.68 12.68
C GLU A 250 -0.77 17.48 12.49
N LEU A 251 -1.29 16.92 13.58
CA LEU A 251 -2.27 15.83 13.51
C LEU A 251 -3.53 16.27 12.75
N ASP A 252 -4.09 17.43 13.08
CA ASP A 252 -5.31 17.95 12.44
C ASP A 252 -5.15 18.07 10.92
N VAL A 253 -4.02 18.62 10.48
CA VAL A 253 -3.66 18.73 9.06
C VAL A 253 -3.61 17.35 8.39
N LEU A 254 -2.85 16.41 8.96
CA LEU A 254 -2.65 15.12 8.32
C LEU A 254 -3.90 14.23 8.37
N VAL A 255 -4.71 14.30 9.42
CA VAL A 255 -6.00 13.61 9.49
C VAL A 255 -6.97 14.21 8.45
N GLY A 256 -7.01 15.53 8.32
CA GLY A 256 -7.81 16.22 7.32
C GLY A 256 -7.46 15.80 5.89
N LEU A 257 -6.17 15.69 5.58
CA LEU A 257 -5.66 15.16 4.31
C LEU A 257 -5.96 13.68 4.12
N LEU A 258 -5.77 12.86 5.15
CA LEU A 258 -6.00 11.40 5.12
C LEU A 258 -7.45 11.08 4.80
N CYS A 259 -8.40 11.64 5.55
CA CYS A 259 -9.83 11.36 5.41
C CYS A 259 -10.36 11.72 4.00
N ARG A 260 -9.98 12.91 3.51
CA ARG A 260 -10.37 13.39 2.17
C ARG A 260 -9.73 12.57 1.06
N SER A 261 -8.47 12.18 1.23
CA SER A 261 -7.74 11.40 0.22
C SER A 261 -8.18 9.94 0.15
N ALA A 262 -8.58 9.36 1.30
CA ALA A 262 -8.95 7.96 1.40
C ALA A 262 -10.37 7.71 0.90
N VAL A 263 -11.36 8.38 1.48
CA VAL A 263 -12.79 8.12 1.23
C VAL A 263 -13.56 9.35 0.76
N GLY A 264 -12.92 10.53 0.72
CA GLY A 264 -13.56 11.79 0.35
C GLY A 264 -14.48 12.35 1.42
N GLN A 265 -14.20 12.06 2.69
CA GLN A 265 -14.93 12.60 3.84
C GLN A 265 -14.10 13.68 4.54
N LYS A 266 -14.76 14.65 5.17
CA LYS A 266 -14.08 15.70 5.95
C LYS A 266 -13.32 15.11 7.14
N LEU A 267 -13.98 14.21 7.86
CA LEU A 267 -13.45 13.28 8.86
C LEU A 267 -14.20 11.95 8.68
N THR A 268 -13.58 10.83 9.06
CA THR A 268 -14.26 9.53 9.12
C THR A 268 -15.21 9.47 10.32
N SER A 269 -15.98 8.38 10.42
CA SER A 269 -16.91 8.17 11.53
C SER A 269 -16.25 8.30 12.91
N TYR A 270 -15.01 7.84 13.06
CA TYR A 270 -14.24 7.90 14.29
C TYR A 270 -12.82 8.41 14.01
N VAL A 271 -12.40 9.39 14.80
CA VAL A 271 -11.02 9.88 14.90
C VAL A 271 -10.71 9.93 16.38
N THR A 272 -10.09 8.87 16.87
CA THR A 272 -9.89 8.66 18.31
C THR A 272 -8.43 8.91 18.65
N VAL A 273 -8.20 9.75 19.65
CA VAL A 273 -6.86 10.02 20.19
C VAL A 273 -6.83 9.54 21.63
N ALA A 274 -6.02 8.54 21.93
CA ALA A 274 -5.96 7.93 23.25
C ALA A 274 -4.57 7.37 23.56
N GLY A 275 -4.34 6.98 24.81
CA GLY A 275 -3.08 6.42 25.29
C GLY A 275 -3.31 5.60 26.56
N PRO A 276 -2.29 5.48 27.42
CA PRO A 276 -2.47 4.91 28.76
C PRO A 276 -3.57 5.66 29.54
N ILE A 277 -4.36 4.91 30.32
CA ILE A 277 -5.42 5.46 31.17
C ILE A 277 -4.83 6.47 32.17
N GLN A 278 -5.54 7.57 32.43
CA GLN A 278 -5.20 8.59 33.43
C GLN A 278 -6.13 8.48 34.65
N GLU A 279 -5.71 9.03 35.80
CA GLU A 279 -6.42 8.90 37.08
C GLU A 279 -7.88 9.39 37.05
N GLU A 280 -8.19 10.37 36.19
CA GLU A 280 -9.53 10.94 36.03
C GLU A 280 -10.40 10.22 34.98
N GLU A 281 -9.84 9.28 34.23
CA GLU A 281 -10.54 8.55 33.17
C GLU A 281 -11.30 7.34 33.75
N VAL A 282 -12.53 7.13 33.25
CA VAL A 282 -13.42 6.06 33.73
C VAL A 282 -13.17 4.71 33.02
N ASP A 283 -12.50 4.74 31.87
CA ASP A 283 -12.19 3.59 31.03
C ASP A 283 -10.86 3.77 30.29
N GLY A 284 -10.25 2.67 29.88
CA GLY A 284 -8.94 2.64 29.23
C GLY A 284 -8.06 1.48 29.70
N PRO A 285 -6.93 1.26 29.03
CA PRO A 285 -6.06 0.13 29.36
C PRO A 285 -5.26 0.39 30.64
N GLU A 286 -5.33 -0.55 31.58
CA GLU A 286 -4.55 -0.57 32.82
C GLU A 286 -3.05 -0.82 32.57
N GLU A 287 -2.70 -1.62 31.56
CA GLU A 287 -1.31 -1.81 31.09
C GLU A 287 -1.23 -1.50 29.60
N PHE A 288 -0.39 -0.54 29.22
CA PHE A 288 -0.25 -0.08 27.84
C PHE A 288 1.18 -0.33 27.34
N HIS A 289 1.30 -0.95 26.17
CA HIS A 289 2.57 -1.18 25.49
C HIS A 289 2.55 -0.55 24.10
N LEU A 290 3.54 0.29 23.79
CA LEU A 290 3.83 0.79 22.47
C LEU A 290 5.03 0.04 21.87
N VAL A 291 4.79 -0.70 20.80
CA VAL A 291 5.82 -1.42 20.04
C VAL A 291 6.15 -0.61 18.78
N VAL A 292 7.34 -0.02 18.77
CA VAL A 292 7.86 0.76 17.65
C VAL A 292 8.77 -0.11 16.79
N VAL A 293 8.41 -0.31 15.54
CA VAL A 293 9.06 -1.25 14.62
C VAL A 293 9.91 -0.48 13.60
N ASP A 294 11.23 -0.74 13.60
CA ASP A 294 12.13 -0.31 12.54
C ASP A 294 11.95 -1.22 11.31
N ASN A 295 12.40 -2.48 11.42
CA ASN A 295 12.31 -3.48 10.36
C ASN A 295 12.84 -2.97 9.00
N GLY A 296 13.94 -2.22 9.02
CA GLY A 296 14.61 -1.68 7.82
C GLY A 296 14.27 -0.24 7.48
N ARG A 297 13.31 0.39 8.19
CA ARG A 297 12.93 1.79 7.99
C ARG A 297 14.07 2.78 8.26
N SER A 298 14.95 2.50 9.22
CA SER A 298 16.15 3.31 9.44
C SER A 298 17.08 3.33 8.22
N GLN A 299 17.18 2.21 7.50
CA GLN A 299 17.97 2.12 6.26
C GLN A 299 17.28 2.87 5.11
N ILE A 300 15.96 2.75 5.01
CA ILE A 300 15.16 3.51 4.04
C ILE A 300 15.32 5.02 4.27
N LEU A 301 15.27 5.46 5.53
CA LEU A 301 15.42 6.86 5.91
C LEU A 301 16.77 7.44 5.46
N GLY A 302 17.84 6.65 5.56
CA GLY A 302 19.19 7.02 5.12
C GLY A 302 19.43 6.87 3.61
N SER A 303 18.42 6.53 2.81
CA SER A 303 18.56 6.23 1.38
C SER A 303 17.85 7.24 0.48
N GLU A 304 18.03 7.12 -0.83
CA GLU A 304 17.27 7.87 -1.83
C GLU A 304 15.75 7.56 -1.81
N PHE A 305 15.33 6.52 -1.08
CA PHE A 305 13.93 6.15 -0.92
C PHE A 305 13.25 6.80 0.28
N ARG A 306 13.93 7.67 1.05
CA ARG A 306 13.43 8.25 2.31
C ARG A 306 12.00 8.80 2.25
N SER A 307 11.61 9.40 1.11
CA SER A 307 10.29 10.02 0.93
C SER A 307 9.14 9.02 1.00
N ILE A 308 9.38 7.72 0.83
CA ILE A 308 8.36 6.69 0.99
C ILE A 308 7.79 6.65 2.42
N LEU A 309 8.59 7.01 3.42
CA LEU A 309 8.22 7.03 4.84
C LEU A 309 7.26 8.19 5.18
N GLN A 310 7.05 9.14 4.26
CA GLN A 310 6.04 10.19 4.42
C GLN A 310 4.61 9.62 4.35
N CYS A 311 4.43 8.41 3.81
CA CYS A 311 3.12 7.85 3.47
C CYS A 311 2.15 7.85 4.66
N ILE A 312 0.97 8.44 4.51
CA ILE A 312 -0.11 8.45 5.51
C ILE A 312 -1.17 7.34 5.30
N ARG A 313 -0.87 6.34 4.46
CA ARG A 313 -1.74 5.16 4.18
C ARG A 313 -3.16 5.48 3.68
N CYS A 314 -3.36 6.61 3.00
CA CYS A 314 -4.66 7.00 2.45
C CYS A 314 -5.09 6.24 1.19
N ALA A 315 -4.25 5.37 0.61
CA ALA A 315 -4.53 4.63 -0.62
C ALA A 315 -4.84 5.45 -1.90
N ALA A 316 -4.72 6.78 -1.88
CA ALA A 316 -4.99 7.63 -3.06
C ALA A 316 -4.19 7.19 -4.30
N CYS A 317 -2.92 6.79 -4.12
CA CYS A 317 -2.08 6.27 -5.19
C CYS A 317 -2.59 4.95 -5.80
N VAL A 318 -3.22 4.10 -4.99
CA VAL A 318 -3.82 2.82 -5.42
C VAL A 318 -5.07 3.12 -6.25
N ASN A 319 -5.86 4.10 -5.82
CA ASN A 319 -7.12 4.45 -6.43
C ASN A 319 -7.00 5.08 -7.84
N VAL A 320 -5.83 5.63 -8.18
CA VAL A 320 -5.54 6.20 -9.51
C VAL A 320 -4.69 5.30 -10.40
N CYS A 321 -4.23 4.15 -9.88
CA CYS A 321 -3.29 3.31 -10.60
C CYS A 321 -4.00 2.46 -11.68
N PRO A 322 -3.64 2.61 -12.97
CA PRO A 322 -4.23 1.80 -14.03
C PRO A 322 -3.79 0.33 -13.96
N VAL A 323 -2.56 0.05 -13.50
CA VAL A 323 -2.09 -1.34 -13.37
C VAL A 323 -2.91 -2.05 -12.30
N TYR A 324 -3.03 -1.47 -11.09
CA TYR A 324 -3.87 -2.01 -10.02
C TYR A 324 -5.32 -2.23 -10.47
N ARG A 325 -5.88 -1.33 -11.30
CA ARG A 325 -7.22 -1.47 -11.87
C ARG A 325 -7.42 -2.78 -12.64
N HIS A 326 -6.38 -3.22 -13.34
CA HIS A 326 -6.45 -4.39 -14.22
C HIS A 326 -6.03 -5.70 -13.57
N VAL A 327 -5.09 -5.66 -12.63
CA VAL A 327 -4.52 -6.88 -12.03
C VAL A 327 -4.98 -7.12 -10.59
N GLY A 328 -5.61 -6.13 -9.94
CA GLY A 328 -6.02 -6.22 -8.55
C GLY A 328 -4.87 -6.22 -7.55
N GLY A 329 -5.21 -6.36 -6.27
CA GLY A 329 -4.24 -6.32 -5.17
C GLY A 329 -3.38 -7.55 -5.02
N HIS A 330 -4.00 -8.74 -5.13
CA HIS A 330 -3.30 -10.01 -4.90
C HIS A 330 -2.19 -10.29 -5.91
N SER A 331 -2.27 -9.70 -7.11
CA SER A 331 -1.22 -9.81 -8.14
C SER A 331 0.15 -9.32 -7.66
N TYR A 332 0.17 -8.36 -6.73
CA TYR A 332 1.41 -7.84 -6.15
C TYR A 332 2.10 -8.85 -5.21
N GLY A 333 1.43 -9.91 -4.78
CA GLY A 333 2.04 -10.95 -3.93
C GLY A 333 2.49 -10.46 -2.56
N SER A 334 2.04 -9.28 -2.13
CA SER A 334 2.33 -8.70 -0.82
C SER A 334 1.10 -8.05 -0.21
N ILE A 335 1.07 -7.96 1.13
CA ILE A 335 0.05 -7.20 1.88
C ILE A 335 0.02 -5.72 1.47
N TYR A 336 1.15 -5.16 1.04
CA TYR A 336 1.20 -3.81 0.48
C TYR A 336 1.02 -3.90 -1.05
N SER A 337 -0.11 -3.41 -1.55
CA SER A 337 -0.46 -3.43 -2.97
C SER A 337 -0.41 -2.04 -3.62
N GLY A 338 -0.49 -2.02 -4.96
CA GLY A 338 -0.47 -0.78 -5.74
C GLY A 338 0.88 -0.04 -5.73
N PRO A 339 0.92 1.23 -6.17
CA PRO A 339 2.18 1.96 -6.33
C PRO A 339 2.98 2.13 -5.04
N ILE A 340 2.31 2.33 -3.89
CA ILE A 340 2.98 2.42 -2.59
C ILE A 340 3.63 1.08 -2.20
N GLY A 341 2.94 -0.04 -2.41
CA GLY A 341 3.48 -1.37 -2.14
C GLY A 341 4.62 -1.75 -3.08
N ALA A 342 4.51 -1.38 -4.36
CA ALA A 342 5.54 -1.64 -5.35
C ALA A 342 6.88 -0.91 -5.07
N VAL A 343 6.88 0.13 -4.23
CA VAL A 343 8.10 0.76 -3.70
C VAL A 343 8.45 0.20 -2.33
N LEU A 344 7.50 0.13 -1.39
CA LEU A 344 7.82 -0.23 -0.01
C LEU A 344 8.21 -1.70 0.16
N THR A 345 7.52 -2.62 -0.51
CA THR A 345 7.71 -4.06 -0.30
C THR A 345 9.13 -4.52 -0.66
N PRO A 346 9.74 -4.14 -1.80
CA PRO A 346 11.13 -4.50 -2.08
C PRO A 346 12.13 -3.94 -1.05
N LEU A 347 11.84 -2.78 -0.44
CA LEU A 347 12.70 -2.18 0.59
C LEU A 347 12.65 -2.95 1.91
N LEU A 348 11.49 -3.50 2.28
CA LEU A 348 11.31 -4.26 3.52
C LEU A 348 11.60 -5.77 3.35
N GLY A 349 11.31 -6.33 2.18
CA GLY A 349 11.40 -7.77 1.89
C GLY A 349 12.51 -8.20 0.94
N GLY A 350 13.25 -7.25 0.38
CA GLY A 350 14.32 -7.50 -0.58
C GLY A 350 13.84 -7.83 -1.99
N TYR A 351 14.79 -7.90 -2.92
CA TYR A 351 14.51 -8.12 -4.34
C TYR A 351 14.38 -9.59 -4.74
N ASP A 352 14.66 -10.54 -3.84
CA ASP A 352 14.57 -11.97 -4.16
C ASP A 352 13.12 -12.39 -4.43
N ASP A 353 12.19 -11.91 -3.60
CA ASP A 353 10.76 -12.17 -3.75
C ASP A 353 10.01 -11.07 -4.53
N TYR A 354 10.56 -9.85 -4.62
CA TYR A 354 9.78 -8.66 -5.02
C TYR A 354 10.37 -7.80 -6.13
N LYS A 355 11.42 -8.25 -6.85
CA LYS A 355 12.03 -7.47 -7.95
C LYS A 355 11.08 -7.12 -9.09
N GLU A 356 9.98 -7.84 -9.28
CA GLU A 356 9.01 -7.59 -10.34
C GLU A 356 8.07 -6.42 -10.01
N LEU A 357 7.87 -6.07 -8.73
CA LEU A 357 6.89 -5.06 -8.33
C LEU A 357 7.20 -3.66 -8.87
N PRO A 358 8.45 -3.18 -8.89
CA PRO A 358 8.82 -1.93 -9.55
C PRO A 358 8.44 -1.87 -11.04
N TYR A 359 8.32 -3.03 -11.71
CA TYR A 359 7.91 -3.16 -13.11
C TYR A 359 6.38 -3.23 -13.30
N ALA A 360 5.61 -3.44 -12.23
CA ALA A 360 4.14 -3.38 -12.22
C ALA A 360 3.62 -1.92 -12.27
N SER A 361 4.20 -1.10 -13.14
CA SER A 361 3.88 0.31 -13.31
C SER A 361 4.15 0.78 -14.74
N SER A 362 3.23 1.58 -15.27
CA SER A 362 3.40 2.30 -16.54
C SER A 362 4.23 3.58 -16.41
N LEU A 363 4.65 3.94 -15.18
CA LEU A 363 5.37 5.19 -14.88
C LEU A 363 4.61 6.46 -15.31
N CYS A 364 3.27 6.44 -15.33
CA CYS A 364 2.45 7.56 -15.79
C CYS A 364 2.38 8.77 -14.84
N GLY A 365 3.00 8.72 -13.65
CA GLY A 365 3.02 9.83 -12.68
C GLY A 365 1.73 10.06 -11.89
N ALA A 366 0.60 9.44 -12.26
CA ALA A 366 -0.70 9.68 -11.61
C ALA A 366 -0.69 9.44 -10.08
N CYS A 367 0.07 8.45 -9.61
CA CYS A 367 0.19 8.16 -8.18
C CYS A 367 0.91 9.26 -7.39
N THR A 368 1.85 9.96 -8.01
CA THR A 368 2.58 11.10 -7.43
C THR A 368 1.68 12.33 -7.39
N GLU A 369 0.99 12.62 -8.49
CA GLU A 369 -0.01 13.70 -8.56
C GLU A 369 -1.15 13.51 -7.55
N ALA A 370 -1.57 12.27 -7.31
CA ALA A 370 -2.63 11.99 -6.35
C ALA A 370 -2.17 12.06 -4.87
N CYS A 371 -0.87 11.99 -4.59
CA CYS A 371 -0.37 11.85 -3.22
C CYS A 371 -0.60 13.14 -2.41
N PRO A 372 -1.34 13.09 -1.28
CA PRO A 372 -1.60 14.28 -0.47
C PRO A 372 -0.38 14.78 0.31
N VAL A 373 0.68 13.98 0.39
CA VAL A 373 1.96 14.35 1.03
C VAL A 373 3.13 14.24 0.05
N LYS A 374 2.81 14.47 -1.25
CA LYS A 374 3.73 14.67 -2.38
C LYS A 374 4.87 13.63 -2.54
N ILE A 375 4.60 12.35 -2.25
CA ILE A 375 5.59 11.28 -2.47
C ILE A 375 5.80 11.06 -3.99
N PRO A 376 7.04 11.13 -4.49
CA PRO A 376 7.36 10.90 -5.90
C PRO A 376 7.41 9.41 -6.25
N LEU A 377 6.32 8.68 -6.01
CA LEU A 377 6.22 7.22 -6.21
C LEU A 377 6.70 6.74 -7.58
N HIS A 378 6.40 7.46 -8.68
CA HIS A 378 6.86 7.04 -10.01
C HIS A 378 8.38 7.12 -10.18
N ASP A 379 9.02 8.16 -9.61
CA ASP A 379 10.48 8.28 -9.60
C ASP A 379 11.13 7.23 -8.70
N LEU A 380 10.54 6.93 -7.54
CA LEU A 380 11.01 5.86 -6.65
C LEU A 380 10.90 4.48 -7.33
N LEU A 381 9.86 4.21 -8.10
CA LEU A 381 9.74 2.99 -8.89
C LEU A 381 10.83 2.91 -9.97
N LEU A 382 11.12 4.03 -10.65
CA LEU A 382 12.22 4.10 -11.61
C LEU A 382 13.58 3.88 -10.92
N LYS A 383 13.77 4.44 -9.72
CA LYS A 383 14.97 4.24 -8.91
C LYS A 383 15.17 2.78 -8.53
N HIS A 384 14.13 2.08 -8.13
CA HIS A 384 14.20 0.63 -7.93
C HIS A 384 14.69 -0.11 -9.18
N ARG A 385 14.15 0.22 -10.36
CA ARG A 385 14.59 -0.40 -11.62
C ARG A 385 16.08 -0.13 -11.86
N GLN A 386 16.55 1.08 -11.59
CA GLN A 386 17.98 1.43 -11.65
C GLN A 386 18.82 0.55 -10.70
N VAL A 387 18.43 0.48 -9.42
CA VAL A 387 19.13 -0.33 -8.40
C VAL A 387 19.19 -1.81 -8.80
N ILE A 388 18.08 -2.38 -9.28
CA ILE A 388 17.99 -3.77 -9.73
C ILE A 388 18.96 -4.05 -10.90
N VAL A 389 19.09 -3.10 -11.84
CA VAL A 389 19.93 -3.26 -13.03
C VAL A 389 21.40 -3.03 -12.70
N GLU A 390 21.72 -1.92 -12.03
CA GLU A 390 23.08 -1.39 -11.85
C GLU A 390 23.79 -1.95 -10.63
N GLN A 391 23.10 -2.05 -9.49
CA GLN A 391 23.71 -2.45 -8.21
C GLN A 391 23.55 -3.95 -7.98
N GLU A 392 22.35 -4.49 -8.20
CA GLU A 392 22.06 -5.91 -8.01
C GLU A 392 22.49 -6.77 -9.22
N GLY A 393 22.74 -6.13 -10.37
CA GLY A 393 23.16 -6.84 -11.59
C GLY A 393 22.10 -7.77 -12.19
N ARG A 394 20.84 -7.69 -11.74
CA ARG A 394 19.76 -8.66 -12.02
C ARG A 394 19.08 -8.50 -13.39
N ALA A 395 19.55 -7.60 -14.27
CA ALA A 395 19.00 -7.50 -15.62
C ALA A 395 19.45 -8.67 -16.52
N PRO A 396 18.55 -9.22 -17.36
CA PRO A 396 18.90 -10.31 -18.28
C PRO A 396 20.08 -9.95 -19.20
N LEU A 397 21.02 -10.88 -19.38
CA LEU A 397 22.22 -10.64 -20.22
C LEU A 397 21.85 -10.27 -21.66
N ALA A 398 20.83 -10.91 -22.22
CA ALA A 398 20.33 -10.60 -23.56
C ALA A 398 19.81 -9.16 -23.66
N GLU A 399 19.11 -8.67 -22.62
CA GLU A 399 18.62 -7.29 -22.57
C GLU A 399 19.78 -6.30 -22.44
N LYS A 400 20.74 -6.57 -21.54
CA LYS A 400 21.96 -5.74 -21.40
C LYS A 400 22.71 -5.61 -22.74
N LEU A 401 22.90 -6.72 -23.45
CA LEU A 401 23.56 -6.71 -24.75
C LEU A 401 22.74 -5.96 -25.81
N ALA A 402 21.43 -6.21 -25.88
CA ALA A 402 20.54 -5.53 -26.82
C ALA A 402 20.54 -4.01 -26.61
N MET A 403 20.44 -3.55 -25.36
CA MET A 403 20.48 -2.12 -25.02
C MET A 403 21.85 -1.50 -25.31
N LYS A 404 22.96 -2.23 -25.08
CA LYS A 404 24.31 -1.77 -25.44
C LYS A 404 24.45 -1.60 -26.97
N MET A 405 23.99 -2.57 -27.75
CA MET A 405 23.99 -2.50 -29.21
C MET A 405 23.09 -1.36 -29.72
N PHE A 406 21.90 -1.19 -29.12
CA PHE A 406 21.02 -0.08 -29.43
C PHE A 406 21.69 1.27 -29.12
N SER A 407 22.32 1.42 -27.96
CA SER A 407 23.05 2.63 -27.56
C SER A 407 24.17 2.96 -28.55
N MET A 408 24.98 1.98 -28.96
CA MET A 408 26.02 2.16 -29.98
C MET A 408 25.45 2.61 -31.33
N GLY A 409 24.34 2.02 -31.77
CA GLY A 409 23.68 2.38 -33.02
C GLY A 409 23.00 3.76 -32.97
N ALA A 410 22.31 4.07 -31.87
CA ALA A 410 21.56 5.30 -31.69
C ALA A 410 22.43 6.53 -31.41
N SER A 411 23.58 6.33 -30.75
CA SER A 411 24.53 7.41 -30.44
C SER A 411 25.44 7.75 -31.63
N SER A 412 25.41 6.97 -32.71
CA SER A 412 26.17 7.22 -33.94
C SER A 412 25.26 7.68 -35.07
N ALA A 413 25.46 8.91 -35.53
CA ALA A 413 24.67 9.49 -36.64
C ALA A 413 24.75 8.64 -37.93
N ALA A 414 25.92 8.08 -38.24
CA ALA A 414 26.12 7.24 -39.42
C ALA A 414 25.37 5.90 -39.31
N LEU A 415 25.52 5.20 -38.17
CA LEU A 415 24.86 3.91 -37.95
C LEU A 415 23.33 4.06 -37.88
N TYR A 416 22.83 5.08 -37.20
CA TYR A 416 21.40 5.35 -37.13
C TYR A 416 20.81 5.70 -38.51
N LYS A 417 21.54 6.47 -39.33
CA LYS A 417 21.13 6.78 -40.71
C LYS A 417 21.07 5.53 -41.59
N MET A 418 22.05 4.62 -41.45
CA MET A 418 22.05 3.35 -42.17
C MET A 418 20.91 2.44 -41.71
N GLY A 419 20.75 2.26 -40.38
CA GLY A 419 19.70 1.43 -39.79
C GLY A 419 18.30 1.90 -40.18
N SER A 420 18.02 3.20 -40.12
CA SER A 420 16.73 3.77 -40.56
C SER A 420 16.46 3.56 -42.06
N LYS A 421 17.50 3.53 -42.92
CA LYS A 421 17.36 3.23 -44.35
C LYS A 421 17.03 1.75 -44.60
N MET A 422 17.57 0.86 -43.77
CA MET A 422 17.37 -0.58 -43.89
C MET A 422 16.09 -1.08 -43.20
N ALA A 423 15.53 -0.31 -42.26
CA ALA A 423 14.37 -0.71 -41.45
C ALA A 423 13.14 -1.18 -42.25
N PRO A 424 12.71 -0.51 -43.34
CA PRO A 424 11.55 -0.98 -44.13
C PRO A 424 11.78 -2.35 -44.78
N ALA A 425 13.00 -2.62 -45.26
CA ALA A 425 13.36 -3.91 -45.84
C ALA A 425 13.51 -5.00 -44.78
N ALA A 426 14.14 -4.67 -43.64
CA ALA A 426 14.31 -5.62 -42.54
C ALA A 426 12.99 -6.03 -41.87
N MET A 427 12.01 -5.11 -41.82
CA MET A 427 10.70 -5.36 -41.23
C MET A 427 9.68 -5.96 -42.21
N SER A 428 9.99 -6.04 -43.52
CA SER A 428 9.03 -6.51 -44.53
C SER A 428 8.42 -7.89 -44.27
N PRO A 429 9.14 -8.88 -43.68
CA PRO A 429 8.55 -10.18 -43.34
C PRO A 429 7.50 -10.12 -42.21
N PHE A 430 7.50 -9.04 -41.43
CA PHE A 430 6.65 -8.85 -40.25
C PHE A 430 5.54 -7.82 -40.47
N THR A 431 5.46 -7.24 -41.68
CA THR A 431 4.48 -6.22 -42.03
C THR A 431 3.42 -6.77 -42.98
N SER A 432 2.16 -6.45 -42.74
CA SER A 432 1.05 -6.63 -43.68
C SER A 432 0.53 -5.25 -44.10
N GLY A 433 0.81 -4.85 -45.34
CA GLY A 433 0.55 -3.49 -45.81
C GLY A 433 1.36 -2.45 -45.01
N ASN A 434 0.67 -1.44 -44.46
CA ASN A 434 1.29 -0.38 -43.66
C ASN A 434 1.30 -0.68 -42.16
N ARG A 435 1.15 -1.95 -41.76
CA ARG A 435 1.02 -2.33 -40.35
C ARG A 435 1.87 -3.53 -39.96
N VAL A 436 2.29 -3.55 -38.71
CA VAL A 436 2.89 -4.72 -38.04
C VAL A 436 1.80 -5.33 -37.15
N SER A 437 1.31 -6.50 -37.55
CA SER A 437 0.22 -7.22 -36.86
C SER A 437 0.67 -8.52 -36.18
N LYS A 438 1.89 -9.00 -36.45
CA LYS A 438 2.49 -10.18 -35.79
C LYS A 438 3.91 -9.87 -35.35
N GLY A 439 4.05 -9.37 -34.13
CA GLY A 439 5.34 -9.15 -33.48
C GLY A 439 5.97 -10.47 -33.03
N VAL A 440 7.30 -10.51 -33.06
CA VAL A 440 8.08 -11.62 -32.49
C VAL A 440 8.73 -11.21 -31.17
N GLY A 441 8.96 -12.18 -30.28
CA GLY A 441 9.58 -11.92 -28.99
C GLY A 441 8.79 -10.88 -28.16
N PRO A 442 9.45 -9.85 -27.58
CA PRO A 442 8.80 -8.83 -26.76
C PRO A 442 7.69 -8.03 -27.47
N LEU A 443 7.72 -7.94 -28.80
CA LEU A 443 6.69 -7.24 -29.57
C LEU A 443 5.37 -8.02 -29.64
N LYS A 444 5.39 -9.34 -29.45
CA LYS A 444 4.21 -10.19 -29.56
C LYS A 444 3.08 -9.71 -28.66
N ASN A 445 3.37 -9.51 -27.38
CA ASN A 445 2.38 -9.06 -26.39
C ASN A 445 1.74 -7.72 -26.75
N TRP A 446 2.47 -6.84 -27.44
CA TRP A 446 1.91 -5.59 -27.92
C TRP A 446 1.04 -5.80 -29.16
N THR A 447 1.47 -6.64 -30.10
CA THR A 447 0.72 -6.94 -31.33
C THR A 447 -0.54 -7.79 -31.11
N ASP A 448 -0.61 -8.52 -29.99
CA ASP A 448 -1.79 -9.29 -29.60
C ASP A 448 -3.00 -8.40 -29.27
N ILE A 449 -2.78 -7.13 -28.92
CA ILE A 449 -3.84 -6.18 -28.53
C ILE A 449 -3.95 -4.94 -29.44
N ARG A 450 -2.92 -4.63 -30.24
CA ARG A 450 -2.95 -3.48 -31.17
C ARG A 450 -1.99 -3.67 -32.35
N GLU A 451 -2.31 -3.06 -33.49
CA GLU A 451 -1.40 -3.01 -34.64
C GLU A 451 -0.48 -1.77 -34.55
N PHE A 452 0.77 -1.90 -34.98
CA PHE A 452 1.71 -0.76 -35.10
C PHE A 452 1.86 -0.29 -36.55
N PRO A 453 2.22 0.98 -36.79
CA PRO A 453 2.58 1.43 -38.12
C PRO A 453 3.86 0.71 -38.59
N ALA A 454 3.84 0.21 -39.84
CA ALA A 454 5.03 -0.30 -40.50
C ALA A 454 5.99 0.85 -40.85
N PRO A 455 7.32 0.63 -40.83
CA PRO A 455 8.27 1.63 -41.30
C PRO A 455 7.99 2.03 -42.76
N SER A 456 7.79 3.32 -43.01
CA SER A 456 7.62 3.84 -44.37
C SER A 456 8.92 3.75 -45.17
N LYS A 457 8.81 3.56 -46.50
CA LYS A 457 9.94 3.66 -47.42
C LYS A 457 10.52 5.08 -47.45
N GLU A 458 9.70 6.09 -47.15
CA GLU A 458 10.13 7.48 -46.99
C GLU A 458 10.42 7.78 -45.52
N ARG A 459 11.65 8.16 -45.21
CA ARG A 459 12.06 8.52 -43.84
C ARG A 459 11.73 9.99 -43.58
N PHE A 460 11.36 10.32 -42.35
CA PHE A 460 11.13 11.72 -41.93
C PHE A 460 12.28 12.66 -42.32
N ARG A 461 13.53 12.21 -42.21
CA ARG A 461 14.72 13.03 -42.58
C ARG A 461 14.88 13.24 -44.09
N ASP A 462 14.40 12.32 -44.92
CA ASP A 462 14.45 12.47 -46.37
C ASP A 462 13.30 13.40 -46.80
N TRP A 463 12.09 13.11 -46.32
CA TRP A 463 10.93 13.99 -46.45
C TRP A 463 11.27 15.42 -46.03
N TYR A 464 11.84 15.63 -44.83
CA TYR A 464 12.14 16.96 -44.28
C TYR A 464 13.18 17.74 -45.11
N LYS A 465 14.12 17.05 -45.77
CA LYS A 465 15.09 17.71 -46.66
C LYS A 465 14.45 18.22 -47.94
N ASP A 466 13.52 17.43 -48.47
CA ASP A 466 12.83 17.74 -49.72
C ASP A 466 11.60 18.63 -49.49
N HIS A 467 11.12 18.70 -48.24
CA HIS A 467 10.02 19.53 -47.81
C HIS A 467 10.44 21.00 -47.75
N LYS A 468 9.99 21.81 -48.71
CA LYS A 468 10.11 23.27 -48.64
C LYS A 468 9.16 23.79 -47.56
N LYS A 469 9.66 24.61 -46.63
CA LYS A 469 8.85 25.35 -45.66
C LYS A 469 7.73 26.07 -46.41
N GLY A 470 6.46 25.77 -46.10
CA GLY A 470 5.34 26.47 -46.71
C GLY A 470 5.50 27.97 -46.51
N GLY A 471 5.51 28.73 -47.60
CA GLY A 471 5.49 30.19 -47.57
C GLY A 471 4.16 30.68 -46.96
N ASP A 472 4.23 31.85 -46.32
CA ASP A 472 3.12 32.54 -45.67
C ASP A 472 1.82 32.45 -46.48
N LYS A 473 0.78 31.88 -45.87
CA LYS A 473 -0.62 32.05 -46.26
C LYS A 473 -1.43 32.47 -45.06
#